data_AF-A0AA96NUX7-F1
#
_entry.id   AF-A0AA96NUX7-F1
#
_cell.length_a   1.000
_cell.length_b   1.000
_cell.length_c   1.000
_cell.angle_alpha   90.00
_cell.angle_beta   90.00
_cell.angle_gamma   90.00
#
_symmetry.space_group_name_H-M   'P 1'
#
loop_
_entity.id
_entity.type
_entity.pdbx_description
1 polymer ?
#
loop_
_entity_poly.entity_id
_entity_poly.type
_entity_poly.pdbx_seq_one_letter_code
_entity_poly.pdbx_strand_id
1 'polypeptide(L)'
;MPEIILRNHSASMQINTLGAYVDNLVLHGREVLFPKTSVQVGADTKLRGGMHVCLPQFGPDGKNHLAQHGFGRTSTWQIRYQNESDVGLRLISTAKGYENVEWLLDYSLPNENEAVATLTVCNYGDAPVRTSPGFHPYFPAVGTQFDFNGAPYDADYIAHTEFVASPPDTHVAFDGLKLDIRTQNLPVYALWSDRNGQYTCAEPTAEGNAFLSPARGGQFVSGHGKKRYGMKIRLIA
;
A
#
# COMPACT_ATOMS: atom_id res chain seq x y z
N MET A 1 9.00 -9.00 -17.06
CA MET A 1 9.43 -9.12 -15.65
C MET A 1 8.65 -10.28 -15.05
N PRO A 2 9.22 -11.06 -14.12
CA PRO A 2 8.53 -12.23 -13.59
C PRO A 2 7.27 -11.81 -12.86
N GLU A 3 6.18 -12.47 -13.24
CA GLU A 3 4.86 -12.34 -12.65
C GLU A 3 4.68 -13.50 -11.66
N ILE A 4 4.24 -13.18 -10.44
CA ILE A 4 3.94 -14.14 -9.39
C ILE A 4 2.43 -14.21 -9.28
N ILE A 5 1.87 -15.42 -9.31
CA ILE A 5 0.44 -15.64 -9.10
C ILE A 5 0.30 -16.53 -7.87
N LEU A 6 -0.33 -15.99 -6.83
CA LEU A 6 -0.75 -16.73 -5.65
C LEU A 6 -2.20 -17.16 -5.80
N ARG A 7 -2.54 -18.32 -5.24
CA ARG A 7 -3.89 -18.88 -5.23
C ARG A 7 -4.21 -19.52 -3.89
N ASN A 8 -5.46 -19.39 -3.47
CA ASN A 8 -6.02 -20.17 -2.37
C ASN A 8 -7.54 -20.29 -2.57
N HIS A 9 -8.01 -21.49 -2.91
CA HIS A 9 -9.40 -21.74 -3.32
C HIS A 9 -9.88 -20.77 -4.41
N SER A 10 -10.84 -19.90 -4.10
CA SER A 10 -11.40 -18.88 -5.01
C SER A 10 -10.69 -17.53 -4.93
N ALA A 11 -9.64 -17.39 -4.11
CA ALA A 11 -8.78 -16.21 -4.06
C ALA A 11 -7.58 -16.32 -4.99
N SER A 12 -7.18 -15.19 -5.58
CA SER A 12 -5.94 -15.06 -6.33
C SER A 12 -5.31 -13.67 -6.17
N MET A 13 -3.99 -13.62 -6.23
CA MET A 13 -3.23 -12.37 -6.16
C MET A 13 -2.12 -12.39 -7.21
N GLN A 14 -2.09 -11.37 -8.07
CA GLN A 14 -1.10 -11.22 -9.12
C GLN A 14 -0.11 -10.14 -8.73
N ILE A 15 1.18 -10.48 -8.68
CA ILE A 15 2.24 -9.63 -8.11
C ILE A 15 3.39 -9.49 -9.12
N ASN A 16 3.88 -8.27 -9.30
CA ASN A 16 5.04 -7.95 -10.11
C ASN A 16 6.28 -7.71 -9.25
N THR A 17 7.43 -8.29 -9.63
CA THR A 17 8.68 -7.98 -8.94
C THR A 17 9.15 -6.55 -9.14
N LEU A 18 8.73 -5.86 -10.22
CA LEU A 18 8.86 -4.42 -10.29
C LEU A 18 7.83 -3.76 -9.38
N GLY A 19 8.34 -3.06 -8.37
CA GLY A 19 7.56 -2.34 -7.40
C GLY A 19 6.98 -3.19 -6.28
N ALA A 20 7.18 -4.52 -6.32
CA ALA A 20 6.42 -5.47 -5.51
C ALA A 20 4.91 -5.18 -5.58
N TYR A 21 4.46 -4.84 -6.80
CA TYR A 21 3.16 -4.26 -7.07
C TYR A 21 2.14 -5.40 -7.16
N VAL A 22 1.03 -5.31 -6.44
CA VAL A 22 -0.12 -6.21 -6.64
C VAL A 22 -0.95 -5.66 -7.79
N ASP A 23 -0.85 -6.29 -8.96
CA ASP A 23 -1.54 -5.84 -10.16
C ASP A 23 -3.05 -6.19 -10.11
N ASN A 24 -3.39 -7.31 -9.47
CA ASN A 24 -4.78 -7.73 -9.23
C ASN A 24 -4.97 -8.51 -7.92
N LEU A 25 -6.17 -8.43 -7.33
CA LEU A 25 -6.59 -9.22 -6.16
C LEU A 25 -8.06 -9.63 -6.28
N VAL A 26 -8.29 -10.94 -6.29
CA VAL A 26 -9.61 -11.57 -6.25
C VAL A 26 -9.79 -12.28 -4.91
N LEU A 27 -10.92 -12.05 -4.22
CA LEU A 27 -11.33 -12.77 -3.02
C LEU A 27 -12.77 -13.28 -3.22
N HIS A 28 -13.08 -14.51 -2.84
CA HIS A 28 -14.35 -15.19 -3.13
C HIS A 28 -14.79 -15.08 -4.61
N GLY A 29 -13.84 -15.11 -5.56
CA GLY A 29 -14.12 -14.93 -6.98
C GLY A 29 -14.55 -13.51 -7.39
N ARG A 30 -14.51 -12.53 -6.48
CA ARG A 30 -14.82 -11.11 -6.73
C ARG A 30 -13.54 -10.28 -6.79
N GLU A 31 -13.44 -9.40 -7.78
CA GLU A 31 -12.39 -8.39 -7.85
C GLU A 31 -12.48 -7.43 -6.67
N VAL A 32 -11.41 -7.35 -5.89
CA VAL A 32 -11.31 -6.49 -4.69
C VAL A 32 -10.50 -5.23 -4.97
N LEU A 33 -9.45 -5.33 -5.78
CA LEU A 33 -8.69 -4.17 -6.22
C LEU A 33 -9.13 -3.75 -7.62
N PHE A 34 -9.18 -2.44 -7.87
CA PHE A 34 -9.35 -1.90 -9.21
C PHE A 34 -8.12 -2.31 -10.04
N PRO A 35 -8.28 -2.94 -11.21
CA PRO A 35 -7.17 -3.49 -11.96
C PRO A 35 -6.17 -2.40 -12.35
N LYS A 36 -4.89 -2.74 -12.30
CA LYS A 36 -3.83 -1.80 -12.71
C LYS A 36 -3.93 -1.49 -14.20
N THR A 37 -4.16 -0.22 -14.53
CA THR A 37 -4.35 0.25 -15.90
C THR A 37 -3.76 1.64 -16.10
N SER A 38 -3.55 2.00 -17.37
CA SER A 38 -3.18 3.35 -17.77
C SER A 38 -4.44 4.18 -17.97
N VAL A 39 -4.51 5.34 -17.32
CA VAL A 39 -5.58 6.32 -17.48
C VAL A 39 -5.02 7.66 -17.90
N GLN A 40 -5.80 8.37 -18.70
CA GLN A 40 -5.48 9.71 -19.15
C GLN A 40 -5.73 10.70 -18.00
N VAL A 41 -4.73 11.49 -17.65
CA VAL A 41 -4.79 12.53 -16.62
C VAL A 41 -4.31 13.83 -17.23
N GLY A 42 -5.25 14.63 -17.73
CA GLY A 42 -4.93 15.81 -18.54
C GLY A 42 -4.21 15.41 -19.82
N ALA A 43 -3.00 15.93 -20.03
CA ALA A 43 -2.16 15.60 -21.19
C ALA A 43 -1.30 14.33 -20.99
N ASP A 44 -1.19 13.83 -19.75
CA ASP A 44 -0.32 12.70 -19.42
C ASP A 44 -1.10 11.37 -19.35
N THR A 45 -0.40 10.27 -19.59
CA THR A 45 -0.88 8.93 -19.22
C THR A 45 -0.26 8.54 -17.88
N LYS A 46 -1.09 8.15 -16.92
CA LYS A 46 -0.64 7.71 -15.59
C LYS A 46 -1.15 6.31 -15.28
N LEU A 47 -0.32 5.52 -14.60
CA LEU A 47 -0.75 4.25 -14.04
C LEU A 47 -1.63 4.49 -12.81
N ARG A 48 -2.72 3.74 -12.71
CA ARG A 48 -3.65 3.65 -11.57
C ARG A 48 -4.03 2.20 -11.34
N GLY A 49 -4.61 1.90 -10.19
CA GLY A 49 -5.08 0.56 -9.86
C GLY A 49 -4.03 -0.34 -9.21
N GLY A 50 -4.49 -1.51 -8.77
CA GLY A 50 -3.77 -2.49 -7.99
C GLY A 50 -3.45 -1.97 -6.59
N MET A 51 -2.28 -2.36 -6.09
CA MET A 51 -1.74 -1.85 -4.84
C MET A 51 -0.22 -1.84 -4.90
N HIS A 52 0.37 -0.73 -4.46
CA HIS A 52 1.82 -0.64 -4.27
C HIS A 52 2.20 -0.26 -2.85
N VAL A 53 3.42 -0.64 -2.46
CA VAL A 53 4.03 -0.18 -1.21
C VAL A 53 4.59 1.24 -1.38
N CYS A 54 4.40 2.08 -0.36
CA CYS A 54 5.01 3.40 -0.24
C CYS A 54 6.17 3.29 0.75
N LEU A 55 7.42 3.38 0.27
CA LEU A 55 8.60 3.33 1.13
C LEU A 55 9.78 4.13 0.56
N PRO A 56 10.60 4.75 1.43
CA PRO A 56 10.55 4.72 2.90
C PRO A 56 9.41 5.57 3.48
N GLN A 57 8.75 6.39 2.65
CA GLN A 57 7.70 7.30 3.05
C GLN A 57 6.44 7.21 2.16
N PHE A 58 5.31 7.50 2.77
CA PHE A 58 4.08 7.87 2.11
C PHE A 58 4.09 9.37 1.74
N GLY A 59 3.56 9.69 0.56
CA GLY A 59 3.47 11.07 0.10
C GLY A 59 4.81 11.68 -0.35
N PRO A 60 4.88 13.02 -0.45
CA PRO A 60 6.06 13.73 -0.91
C PRO A 60 7.16 13.86 0.15
N ASP A 61 8.39 14.10 -0.30
CA ASP A 61 9.53 14.52 0.53
C ASP A 61 9.77 16.02 0.37
N GLY A 62 9.69 16.78 1.47
CA GLY A 62 9.83 18.24 1.44
C GLY A 62 11.21 18.74 1.00
N LYS A 63 12.25 17.89 1.03
CA LYS A 63 13.59 18.22 0.50
C LYS A 63 13.81 17.74 -0.94
N ASN A 64 12.82 17.09 -1.55
CA ASN A 64 12.89 16.51 -2.90
C ASN A 64 14.08 15.58 -3.12
N HIS A 65 14.58 14.89 -2.08
CA HIS A 65 15.61 13.86 -2.25
C HIS A 65 15.00 12.52 -2.70
N LEU A 66 13.74 12.30 -2.33
CA LEU A 66 12.97 11.12 -2.69
C LEU A 66 11.76 11.52 -3.55
N ALA A 67 11.43 10.68 -4.54
CA ALA A 67 10.21 10.83 -5.30
C ALA A 67 8.97 10.67 -4.40
N GLN A 68 7.81 11.10 -4.89
CA GLN A 68 6.53 10.87 -4.20
C GLN A 68 6.30 9.36 -4.00
N HIS A 69 5.98 8.97 -2.75
CA HIS A 69 5.89 7.59 -2.25
C HIS A 69 7.22 6.80 -2.24
N GLY A 70 8.33 7.53 -2.34
CA GLY A 70 9.68 6.98 -2.27
C GLY A 70 10.04 6.11 -3.48
N PHE A 71 10.83 5.07 -3.24
CA PHE A 71 11.44 4.26 -4.30
C PHE A 71 10.87 2.85 -4.42
N GLY A 72 10.15 2.35 -3.41
CA GLY A 72 9.71 0.95 -3.36
C GLY A 72 8.96 0.48 -4.60
N ARG A 73 7.99 1.29 -5.06
CA ARG A 73 7.15 1.00 -6.24
C ARG A 73 7.89 1.09 -7.59
N THR A 74 9.08 1.67 -7.62
CA THR A 74 9.91 1.82 -8.83
C THR A 74 11.16 0.94 -8.83
N SER A 75 11.41 0.20 -7.74
CA SER A 75 12.54 -0.70 -7.63
C SER A 75 12.18 -2.12 -8.06
N THR A 76 13.16 -2.88 -8.56
CA THR A 76 13.01 -4.32 -8.79
C THR A 76 13.32 -5.10 -7.52
N TRP A 77 12.38 -5.92 -7.09
CA TRP A 77 12.48 -6.74 -5.89
C TRP A 77 12.96 -8.16 -6.23
N GLN A 78 13.72 -8.76 -5.32
CA GLN A 78 14.18 -10.15 -5.41
C GLN A 78 13.21 -11.06 -4.68
N ILE A 79 12.89 -12.22 -5.27
CA ILE A 79 12.09 -13.24 -4.60
C ILE A 79 12.95 -13.96 -3.56
N ARG A 80 12.48 -14.04 -2.31
CA ARG A 80 13.10 -14.79 -1.20
C ARG A 80 12.55 -16.20 -1.11
N TYR A 81 11.24 -16.33 -1.23
CA TYR A 81 10.51 -17.60 -1.26
C TYR A 81 9.20 -17.39 -2.02
N GLN A 82 8.66 -18.48 -2.55
CA GLN A 82 7.33 -18.52 -3.16
C GLN A 82 6.75 -19.90 -2.93
N ASN A 83 5.49 -19.95 -2.49
CA ASN A 83 4.68 -21.15 -2.47
C ASN A 83 3.33 -20.84 -3.17
N GLU A 84 2.33 -21.73 -3.06
CA GLU A 84 1.06 -21.55 -3.76
C GLU A 84 0.29 -20.29 -3.32
N SER A 85 0.31 -19.98 -2.02
CA SER A 85 -0.53 -18.93 -1.43
C SER A 85 0.26 -17.75 -0.87
N ASP A 86 1.60 -17.79 -0.86
CA ASP A 86 2.49 -16.82 -0.23
C ASP A 86 3.73 -16.54 -1.09
N VAL A 87 4.22 -15.30 -1.03
CA VAL A 87 5.53 -14.90 -1.57
C VAL A 87 6.22 -13.94 -0.61
N GLY A 88 7.54 -14.09 -0.48
CA GLY A 88 8.39 -13.13 0.20
C GLY A 88 9.31 -12.43 -0.79
N LEU A 89 9.35 -11.10 -0.73
CA LEU A 89 10.16 -10.24 -1.58
C LEU A 89 11.21 -9.48 -0.75
N ARG A 90 12.33 -9.12 -1.38
CA ARG A 90 13.45 -8.39 -0.77
C ARG A 90 13.88 -7.23 -1.66
N LEU A 91 14.15 -6.10 -1.03
CA LEU A 91 14.84 -4.98 -1.63
C LEU A 91 15.99 -4.54 -0.72
N ILE A 92 17.21 -4.62 -1.24
CA ILE A 92 18.39 -3.98 -0.63
C ILE A 92 18.43 -2.57 -1.19
N SER A 93 18.31 -1.56 -0.32
CA SER A 93 18.23 -0.18 -0.81
C SER A 93 19.61 0.34 -1.25
N THR A 94 19.61 1.05 -2.37
CA THR A 94 20.76 1.84 -2.84
C THR A 94 20.48 3.34 -2.72
N ALA A 95 19.33 3.72 -2.15
CA ALA A 95 18.94 5.11 -1.98
C ALA A 95 19.75 5.75 -0.84
N LYS A 96 20.15 7.01 -1.05
CA LYS A 96 20.93 7.78 -0.08
C LYS A 96 20.20 7.86 1.27
N GLY A 97 20.89 7.50 2.35
CA GLY A 97 20.35 7.45 3.72
C GLY A 97 19.65 6.15 4.10
N TYR A 98 19.58 5.18 3.18
CA TYR A 98 18.96 3.86 3.39
C TYR A 98 19.87 2.71 2.95
N GLU A 99 21.14 2.96 2.67
CA GLU A 99 22.10 2.00 2.10
C GLU A 99 22.28 0.75 2.98
N ASN A 100 22.13 0.91 4.30
CA ASN A 100 22.20 -0.17 5.28
C ASN A 100 20.82 -0.72 5.68
N VAL A 101 19.78 -0.43 4.88
CA VAL A 101 18.40 -0.83 5.16
C VAL A 101 17.93 -1.86 4.15
N GLU A 102 17.46 -2.98 4.68
CA GLU A 102 16.79 -4.02 3.93
C GLU A 102 15.28 -3.93 4.15
N TRP A 103 14.55 -4.05 3.05
CA TRP A 103 13.10 -4.05 3.03
C TRP A 103 12.64 -5.45 2.64
N LEU A 104 11.79 -6.05 3.47
CA LEU A 104 11.20 -7.36 3.20
C LEU A 104 9.70 -7.17 3.09
N LEU A 105 9.10 -7.68 2.01
CA LEU A 105 7.67 -7.54 1.76
C LEU A 105 7.08 -8.91 1.51
N ASP A 106 6.22 -9.34 2.42
CA ASP A 106 5.56 -10.63 2.36
C ASP A 106 4.09 -10.44 2.00
N TYR A 107 3.62 -11.18 0.99
CA TYR A 107 2.22 -11.25 0.58
C TYR A 107 1.70 -12.66 0.79
N SER A 108 0.45 -12.78 1.26
CA SER A 108 -0.20 -14.07 1.41
C SER A 108 -1.71 -14.03 1.21
N LEU A 109 -2.27 -15.19 0.86
CA LEU A 109 -3.69 -15.52 0.81
C LEU A 109 -3.98 -16.61 1.85
N PRO A 110 -4.29 -16.27 3.11
CA PRO A 110 -4.51 -17.25 4.17
C PRO A 110 -5.72 -18.16 3.92
N ASN A 111 -6.73 -17.63 3.22
CA ASN A 111 -7.96 -18.31 2.85
C ASN A 111 -8.59 -17.58 1.64
N GLU A 112 -9.80 -17.97 1.24
CA GLU A 112 -10.51 -17.40 0.10
C GLU A 112 -11.03 -15.97 0.25
N ASN A 113 -11.02 -15.40 1.46
CA ASN A 113 -11.60 -14.10 1.75
C ASN A 113 -10.65 -13.10 2.39
N GLU A 114 -9.37 -13.46 2.54
CA GLU A 114 -8.34 -12.63 3.14
C GLU A 114 -7.11 -12.51 2.24
N ALA A 115 -6.53 -11.30 2.21
CA ALA A 115 -5.22 -11.02 1.66
C ALA A 115 -4.39 -10.27 2.70
N VAL A 116 -3.11 -10.62 2.83
CA VAL A 116 -2.19 -10.00 3.80
C VAL A 116 -0.97 -9.45 3.09
N ALA A 117 -0.56 -8.25 3.48
CA ALA A 117 0.69 -7.61 3.09
C ALA A 117 1.46 -7.21 4.36
N THR A 118 2.72 -7.61 4.49
CA THR A 118 3.59 -7.25 5.61
C THR A 118 4.90 -6.67 5.12
N LEU A 119 5.13 -5.40 5.41
CA LEU A 119 6.41 -4.74 5.21
C LEU A 119 7.25 -4.83 6.49
N THR A 120 8.46 -5.39 6.38
CA THR A 120 9.48 -5.36 7.42
C THR A 120 10.63 -4.47 6.98
N VAL A 121 11.04 -3.56 7.86
CA VAL A 121 12.23 -2.73 7.70
C VAL A 121 13.31 -3.26 8.66
N CYS A 122 14.45 -3.67 8.11
CA CYS A 122 15.62 -4.10 8.86
C CYS A 122 16.73 -3.06 8.67
N ASN A 123 17.10 -2.35 9.73
CA ASN A 123 18.21 -1.40 9.70
C ASN A 123 19.47 -2.07 10.23
N TYR A 124 20.43 -2.35 9.35
CA TYR A 124 21.72 -2.93 9.70
C TYR A 124 22.81 -1.88 9.98
N GLY A 125 22.47 -0.58 9.88
CA GLY A 125 23.37 0.51 10.23
C GLY A 125 23.34 0.82 11.73
N ASP A 126 24.29 1.66 12.16
CA ASP A 126 24.41 2.07 13.56
C ASP A 126 23.46 3.23 13.94
N ALA A 127 23.11 4.07 12.97
CA ALA A 127 22.24 5.22 13.18
C ALA A 127 20.76 4.87 12.90
N PRO A 128 19.81 5.50 13.61
CA PRO A 128 18.39 5.32 13.30
C PRO A 128 18.04 5.88 11.92
N VAL A 129 17.13 5.21 11.22
CA VAL A 129 16.61 5.64 9.91
C VAL A 129 15.16 6.09 10.03
N ARG A 130 14.83 7.19 9.35
CA ARG A 130 13.47 7.74 9.32
C ARG A 130 12.62 6.97 8.32
N THR A 131 11.40 6.61 8.68
CA THR A 131 10.44 5.86 7.85
C THR A 131 9.03 6.34 8.13
N SER A 132 8.16 6.35 7.13
CA SER A 132 6.72 6.54 7.31
C SER A 132 5.98 5.82 6.19
N PRO A 133 6.08 4.48 6.13
CA PRO A 133 5.59 3.73 4.97
C PRO A 133 4.06 3.63 4.96
N GLY A 134 3.52 3.09 3.87
CA GLY A 134 2.10 2.75 3.75
C GLY A 134 1.85 1.81 2.58
N PHE A 135 0.59 1.46 2.38
CA PHE A 135 0.10 0.75 1.20
C PHE A 135 -0.91 1.63 0.47
N HIS A 136 -0.89 1.59 -0.86
CA HIS A 136 -1.76 2.39 -1.71
C HIS A 136 -2.71 1.50 -2.52
N PRO A 137 -3.70 0.84 -1.88
CA PRO A 137 -4.71 0.05 -2.58
C PRO A 137 -5.72 0.95 -3.30
N TYR A 138 -6.13 0.50 -4.48
CA TYR A 138 -7.18 1.12 -5.28
C TYR A 138 -8.39 0.18 -5.23
N PHE A 139 -9.53 0.65 -4.73
CA PHE A 139 -10.77 -0.13 -4.68
C PHE A 139 -11.71 0.28 -5.82
N PRO A 140 -12.39 -0.66 -6.51
CA PRO A 140 -13.37 -0.33 -7.53
C PRO A 140 -14.50 0.53 -6.95
N ALA A 141 -14.77 1.67 -7.59
CA ALA A 141 -15.84 2.59 -7.22
C ALA A 141 -16.30 3.39 -8.46
N VAL A 142 -17.49 3.09 -8.95
CA VAL A 142 -18.18 3.85 -10.01
C VAL A 142 -18.78 5.13 -9.44
N GLY A 143 -19.45 5.01 -8.29
CA GLY A 143 -20.04 6.12 -7.56
C GLY A 143 -19.00 7.02 -6.91
N THR A 144 -19.49 8.09 -6.28
CA THR A 144 -18.65 9.00 -5.48
C THR A 144 -18.82 8.74 -3.99
N GLN A 145 -20.00 8.31 -3.56
CA GLN A 145 -20.30 8.05 -2.15
C GLN A 145 -19.65 6.75 -1.68
N PHE A 146 -19.00 6.79 -0.52
CA PHE A 146 -18.47 5.60 0.14
C PHE A 146 -18.54 5.74 1.65
N ASP A 147 -18.45 4.62 2.35
CA ASP A 147 -18.43 4.57 3.81
C ASP A 147 -17.02 4.26 4.31
N PHE A 148 -16.59 4.99 5.34
CA PHE A 148 -15.39 4.69 6.10
C PHE A 148 -15.72 4.74 7.59
N ASN A 149 -15.68 3.58 8.25
CA ASN A 149 -16.04 3.39 9.66
C ASN A 149 -17.44 3.94 10.04
N GLY A 150 -18.44 3.78 9.15
CA GLY A 150 -19.80 4.26 9.39
C GLY A 150 -20.01 5.76 9.09
N ALA A 151 -18.96 6.47 8.67
CA ALA A 151 -19.04 7.86 8.23
C ALA A 151 -19.09 7.94 6.70
N PRO A 152 -20.02 8.73 6.13
CA PRO A 152 -20.12 8.92 4.69
C PRO A 152 -19.05 9.89 4.19
N TYR A 153 -18.46 9.56 3.04
CA TYR A 153 -17.52 10.39 2.30
C TYR A 153 -17.92 10.47 0.82
N ASP A 154 -17.43 11.50 0.15
CA ASP A 154 -17.67 11.74 -1.27
C ASP A 154 -16.35 11.96 -2.00
N ALA A 155 -16.06 11.06 -2.95
CA ALA A 155 -14.82 11.01 -3.70
C ALA A 155 -14.53 12.29 -4.50
N ASP A 156 -15.54 13.10 -4.81
CA ASP A 156 -15.36 14.36 -5.54
C ASP A 156 -14.67 15.45 -4.70
N TYR A 157 -14.64 15.31 -3.37
CA TYR A 157 -14.06 16.30 -2.45
C TYR A 157 -12.69 15.91 -1.87
N ILE A 158 -12.17 14.72 -2.20
CA ILE A 158 -10.93 14.17 -1.63
C ILE A 158 -9.76 14.11 -2.63
N ALA A 159 -9.84 14.87 -3.72
CA ALA A 159 -8.74 14.98 -4.69
C ALA A 159 -7.44 15.54 -4.06
N HIS A 160 -7.57 16.32 -2.98
CA HIS A 160 -6.46 16.84 -2.18
C HIS A 160 -5.95 15.87 -1.10
N THR A 161 -6.47 14.65 -1.06
CA THR A 161 -6.25 13.65 -0.01
C THR A 161 -6.78 14.09 1.35
N GLU A 162 -7.70 13.32 1.89
CA GLU A 162 -8.16 13.51 3.27
C GLU A 162 -7.47 12.48 4.18
N PHE A 163 -6.80 12.97 5.24
CA PHE A 163 -6.15 12.09 6.21
C PHE A 163 -7.04 11.90 7.43
N VAL A 164 -7.36 10.64 7.73
CA VAL A 164 -8.20 10.27 8.87
C VAL A 164 -7.46 9.28 9.76
N ALA A 165 -7.54 9.48 11.08
CA ALA A 165 -7.07 8.48 12.03
C ALA A 165 -8.09 7.33 12.10
N SER A 166 -7.61 6.09 12.22
CA SER A 166 -8.48 4.93 12.31
C SER A 166 -7.97 3.93 13.35
N PRO A 167 -8.85 3.21 14.07
CA PRO A 167 -8.44 2.03 14.82
C PRO A 167 -7.81 0.97 13.91
N PRO A 168 -7.05 0.02 14.48
CA PRO A 168 -6.44 -1.06 13.70
C PRO A 168 -7.43 -1.84 12.85
N ASP A 169 -8.66 -2.06 13.33
CA ASP A 169 -9.73 -2.71 12.58
C ASP A 169 -10.63 -1.64 11.95
N THR A 170 -10.54 -1.47 10.63
CA THR A 170 -11.26 -0.45 9.86
C THR A 170 -12.29 -1.11 8.96
N HIS A 171 -13.48 -0.53 8.85
CA HIS A 171 -14.52 -0.96 7.92
C HIS A 171 -14.63 0.03 6.78
N VAL A 172 -14.63 -0.45 5.53
CA VAL A 172 -14.82 0.41 4.35
C VAL A 172 -15.84 -0.21 3.41
N ALA A 173 -16.66 0.62 2.77
CA ALA A 173 -17.59 0.18 1.75
C ALA A 173 -17.62 1.08 0.52
N PHE A 174 -17.43 0.50 -0.67
CA PHE A 174 -17.44 1.16 -1.97
C PHE A 174 -18.41 0.42 -2.90
N ASP A 175 -19.51 1.02 -3.34
CA ASP A 175 -20.42 0.43 -4.35
C ASP A 175 -20.73 -1.07 -4.14
N GLY A 176 -21.09 -1.45 -2.92
CA GLY A 176 -21.43 -2.82 -2.55
C GLY A 176 -20.22 -3.75 -2.32
N LEU A 177 -18.98 -3.28 -2.45
CA LEU A 177 -17.77 -3.92 -1.93
C LEU A 177 -17.63 -3.52 -0.46
N LYS A 178 -17.73 -4.47 0.46
CA LYS A 178 -17.57 -4.23 1.91
C LYS A 178 -16.33 -4.95 2.39
N LEU A 179 -15.44 -4.24 3.06
CA LEU A 179 -14.14 -4.78 3.49
C LEU A 179 -13.88 -4.45 4.95
N ASP A 180 -13.29 -5.43 5.66
CA ASP A 180 -12.58 -5.16 6.90
C ASP A 180 -11.09 -5.07 6.58
N ILE A 181 -10.47 -3.94 6.90
CA ILE A 181 -9.03 -3.72 6.73
C ILE A 181 -8.40 -3.61 8.11
N ARG A 182 -7.61 -4.62 8.47
CA ARG A 182 -6.85 -4.63 9.72
C ARG A 182 -5.41 -4.19 9.49
N THR A 183 -4.93 -3.23 10.26
CA THR A 183 -3.56 -2.70 10.14
C THR A 183 -2.68 -2.97 11.35
N GLN A 184 -1.36 -2.95 11.13
CA GLN A 184 -0.34 -2.95 12.16
C GLN A 184 0.61 -1.78 11.89
N ASN A 185 0.78 -0.89 12.88
CA ASN A 185 1.65 0.31 12.78
C ASN A 185 1.31 1.27 11.62
N LEU A 186 0.08 1.21 11.10
CA LEU A 186 -0.45 2.12 10.08
C LEU A 186 -1.79 2.74 10.57
N PRO A 187 -1.74 3.68 11.54
CA PRO A 187 -2.93 4.20 12.22
C PRO A 187 -3.66 5.31 11.45
N VAL A 188 -3.11 5.77 10.31
CA VAL A 188 -3.69 6.85 9.50
C VAL A 188 -4.09 6.28 8.16
N TYR A 189 -5.24 6.71 7.63
CA TYR A 189 -5.64 6.45 6.25
C TYR A 189 -5.58 7.74 5.45
N ALA A 190 -5.07 7.65 4.22
CA ALA A 190 -5.32 8.64 3.19
C ALA A 190 -6.52 8.19 2.35
N LEU A 191 -7.59 8.96 2.38
CA LEU A 191 -8.74 8.80 1.50
C LEU A 191 -8.50 9.67 0.27
N TRP A 192 -8.53 9.07 -0.92
CA TRP A 192 -8.17 9.78 -2.14
C TRP A 192 -8.85 9.22 -3.39
N SER A 193 -9.20 10.11 -4.30
CA SER A 193 -9.51 9.80 -5.68
C SER A 193 -9.24 11.04 -6.53
N ASP A 194 -8.61 10.87 -7.69
CA ASP A 194 -8.49 11.94 -8.70
C ASP A 194 -9.61 11.90 -9.75
N ARG A 195 -10.57 10.99 -9.59
CA ARG A 195 -11.71 10.75 -10.48
C ARG A 195 -11.35 10.47 -11.94
N ASN A 196 -10.08 10.12 -12.25
CA ASN A 196 -9.64 9.75 -13.60
C ASN A 196 -9.88 8.26 -13.93
N GLY A 197 -10.46 7.51 -13.00
CA GLY A 197 -10.88 6.13 -13.16
C GLY A 197 -11.98 5.77 -12.16
N GLN A 198 -12.59 4.60 -12.32
CA GLN A 198 -13.64 4.10 -11.44
C GLN A 198 -13.04 3.44 -10.19
N TYR A 199 -12.35 4.25 -9.40
CA TYR A 199 -11.76 3.82 -8.14
C TYR A 199 -11.79 4.90 -7.06
N THR A 200 -11.72 4.44 -5.82
CA THR A 200 -11.43 5.24 -4.63
C THR A 200 -10.37 4.51 -3.82
N CYS A 201 -9.43 5.26 -3.25
CA CYS A 201 -8.36 4.74 -2.42
C CYS A 201 -8.67 4.99 -0.94
N ALA A 202 -8.41 3.96 -0.12
CA ALA A 202 -8.31 4.08 1.33
C ALA A 202 -6.98 3.46 1.76
N GLU A 203 -6.00 4.33 1.99
CA GLU A 203 -4.59 3.96 1.98
C GLU A 203 -4.00 4.00 3.39
N PRO A 204 -3.76 2.87 4.04
CA PRO A 204 -3.18 2.86 5.37
C PRO A 204 -1.70 3.29 5.31
N THR A 205 -1.35 4.24 6.16
CA THR A 205 -0.04 4.87 6.25
C THR A 205 0.37 5.05 7.71
N ALA A 206 1.68 5.05 7.95
CA ALA A 206 2.23 5.23 9.28
C ALA A 206 1.89 6.62 9.84
N GLU A 207 2.13 7.67 9.06
CA GLU A 207 1.95 9.08 9.49
C GLU A 207 1.62 10.04 8.32
N GLY A 208 1.00 9.55 7.24
CA GLY A 208 0.63 10.40 6.09
C GLY A 208 1.83 11.09 5.45
N ASN A 209 1.70 12.39 5.15
CA ASN A 209 2.76 13.22 4.52
C ASN A 209 3.87 13.65 5.49
N ALA A 210 4.29 12.76 6.39
CA ALA A 210 5.27 13.03 7.43
C ALA A 210 6.60 13.60 6.92
N PHE A 211 6.99 13.30 5.68
CA PHE A 211 8.25 13.74 5.10
C PHE A 211 8.23 15.18 4.56
N LEU A 212 7.07 15.86 4.53
CA LEU A 212 7.00 17.28 4.17
C LEU A 212 7.71 18.19 5.18
N SER A 213 7.63 17.86 6.48
CA SER A 213 8.29 18.63 7.55
C SER A 213 9.41 17.80 8.18
N PRO A 214 10.69 18.15 7.95
CA PRO A 214 11.83 17.41 8.48
C PRO A 214 11.94 17.42 10.00
N ALA A 215 11.32 18.41 10.66
CA ALA A 215 11.56 18.70 12.07
C ALA A 215 10.77 17.81 13.04
N ARG A 216 9.65 17.20 12.62
CA ARG A 216 8.69 16.55 13.55
C ARG A 216 7.88 15.36 13.02
N GLY A 217 8.07 14.92 11.77
CA GLY A 217 7.28 13.81 11.21
C GLY A 217 8.05 12.50 11.11
N GLY A 218 7.34 11.38 11.00
CA GLY A 218 7.86 10.07 10.63
C GLY A 218 8.35 9.27 11.82
N GLN A 219 8.33 7.96 11.65
CA GLN A 219 8.78 6.99 12.63
C GLN A 219 10.26 6.67 12.43
N PHE A 220 10.95 6.26 13.48
CA PHE A 220 12.35 5.85 13.38
C PHE A 220 12.50 4.35 13.62
N VAL A 221 13.36 3.72 12.82
CA VAL A 221 13.87 2.37 13.09
C VAL A 221 15.27 2.53 13.63
N SER A 222 15.53 2.08 14.86
CA SER A 222 16.83 2.19 15.51
C SER A 222 17.93 1.51 14.71
N GLY A 223 19.20 1.86 14.97
CA GLY A 223 20.33 1.07 14.49
C GLY A 223 20.22 -0.38 14.96
N HIS A 224 20.59 -1.33 14.10
CA HIS A 224 20.41 -2.78 14.31
C HIS A 224 18.96 -3.20 14.63
N GLY A 225 17.99 -2.32 14.33
CA GLY A 225 16.59 -2.45 14.67
C GLY A 225 15.76 -3.05 13.55
N LYS A 226 14.57 -3.53 13.93
CA LYS A 226 13.56 -4.03 13.00
C LYS A 226 12.20 -3.47 13.32
N LYS A 227 11.43 -3.11 12.31
CA LYS A 227 10.03 -2.68 12.46
C LYS A 227 9.13 -3.31 11.40
N ARG A 228 7.89 -3.63 11.78
CA ARG A 228 6.90 -4.24 10.90
C ARG A 228 5.68 -3.34 10.71
N TYR A 229 5.15 -3.34 9.51
CA TYR A 229 3.91 -2.68 9.11
C TYR A 229 3.06 -3.69 8.37
N GLY A 230 1.78 -3.78 8.69
CA GLY A 230 0.91 -4.83 8.18
C GLY A 230 -0.42 -4.29 7.73
N MET A 231 -0.97 -4.91 6.69
CA MET A 231 -2.34 -4.73 6.25
C MET A 231 -2.93 -6.11 5.94
N LYS A 232 -4.13 -6.38 6.46
CA LYS A 232 -4.97 -7.51 6.08
C LYS A 232 -6.27 -6.95 5.52
N ILE A 233 -6.60 -7.29 4.29
CA ILE A 233 -7.89 -6.99 3.67
C ILE A 233 -8.74 -8.26 3.77
N ARG A 234 -9.96 -8.13 4.30
CA ARG A 234 -10.95 -9.20 4.32
C ARG A 234 -12.21 -8.74 3.59
N LEU A 235 -12.66 -9.55 2.62
CA LEU A 235 -13.94 -9.33 1.95
C LEU A 235 -15.09 -9.79 2.85
N ILE A 236 -16.04 -8.89 3.08
CA ILE A 236 -17.27 -9.17 3.84
C ILE A 236 -18.35 -9.53 2.82
N ALA A 237 -18.74 -10.81 2.83
CA ALA A 237 -19.79 -11.39 1.99
C ALA A 237 -21.17 -10.82 2.34
#